data_AF-A0A1A8BDW3-F1
#
_entry.id   AF-A0A1A8BDW3-F1
#
_cell.length_a   1.000
_cell.length_b   1.000
_cell.length_c   1.000
_cell.angle_alpha   90.00
_cell.angle_beta   90.00
_cell.angle_gamma   90.00
#
_symmetry.space_group_name_H-M   'P 1'
#
loop_
_entity.id
_entity.type
_entity.pdbx_description
1 polymer ?
#
loop_
_entity_poly.entity_id
_entity_poly.type
_entity_poly.pdbx_seq_one_letter_code
_entity_poly.pdbx_strand_id
1 'polypeptide(L)'
;TRRWIITSPKETRTAGHGWNLYVVDMVSPLTLYQEMAEYSQNYAENNPQSQSLRHLLSEAHLLVRTALLQTSKRHQDSRGDPDEKMATLTEKQELEEVFRQNCSQLGDSFSRGSPKDCHLALPYYRMSGLSVTDVMSRNRPLPGSPHSYGPGFLFYLKHYLFEETDETLSTETADEVIDIFSQSEPSLLVTVCASPCMKNVNPARTLQILQCLEDTAGVSVPLTITMATMMLHLGNLPQYTELMERHAEMLLVYGFIEEPRLLLHDGGGGGKKEQVCTTALARQLANSQPGLLVAAMVALHENSKVQLEQADFIFKELSCDNSLQVDFWEAMLMASSQDAVIQELLFRLASVYIDRLTNTISNTTSKQKSLKSAEDLISSCSHFGALHPWLTVLNPAQMSSSQHQEALHKLQACFLSVFLAVGMFLWQRIGFHFSNNNKKSR
;
A
#
# COMPACT_ATOMS: atom_id res chain seq x y z
N THR A 1 40.63 0.56 44.41
CA THR A 1 40.15 0.64 45.82
C THR A 1 39.65 2.05 46.10
N ARG A 2 38.37 2.35 45.82
CA ARG A 2 37.77 3.65 46.14
C ARG A 2 37.50 3.74 47.65
N ARG A 3 38.06 4.76 48.29
CA ARG A 3 37.99 5.00 49.73
C ARG A 3 36.67 5.72 50.02
N TRP A 4 35.78 5.07 50.75
CA TRP A 4 34.56 5.69 51.27
C TRP A 4 34.94 6.64 52.41
N ILE A 5 34.69 7.94 52.23
CA ILE A 5 34.82 8.92 53.31
C ILE A 5 33.52 8.85 54.11
N ILE A 6 33.55 8.10 55.21
CA ILE A 6 32.48 8.07 56.20
C ILE A 6 32.72 9.28 57.11
N THR A 7 31.89 10.32 56.98
CA THR A 7 31.85 11.40 57.98
C THR A 7 31.24 10.87 59.28
N SER A 8 31.95 11.03 60.39
CA SER A 8 31.51 10.59 61.71
C SER A 8 30.33 11.43 62.24
N PRO A 9 29.32 10.80 62.87
CA PRO A 9 28.24 11.54 63.50
C PRO A 9 28.69 12.06 64.88
N LYS A 10 28.38 13.34 65.16
CA LYS A 10 28.49 13.94 66.50
C LYS A 10 27.52 13.25 67.47
N GLU A 11 27.94 13.21 68.74
CA GLU A 11 27.44 12.39 69.84
C GLU A 11 25.92 12.29 70.05
N THR A 12 25.60 11.07 70.50
CA THR A 12 24.38 10.47 71.03
C THR A 12 23.50 11.36 71.93
N ARG A 13 22.20 11.37 71.62
CA ARG A 13 21.12 11.59 72.61
C ARG A 13 20.05 10.51 72.51
N THR A 14 19.91 9.79 73.62
CA THR A 14 18.77 9.02 74.16
C THR A 14 17.83 8.31 73.19
N ALA A 15 17.84 6.98 73.31
CA ALA A 15 17.01 6.00 72.63
C ALA A 15 15.49 6.32 72.63
N GLY A 16 14.99 6.73 71.47
CA GLY A 16 13.70 6.27 70.95
C GLY A 16 13.98 5.28 69.82
N HIS A 17 13.09 4.33 69.53
CA HIS A 17 13.26 3.35 68.44
C HIS A 17 13.34 4.10 67.09
N GLY A 18 14.55 4.53 66.75
CA GLY A 18 14.83 5.42 65.63
C GLY A 18 15.07 4.59 64.38
N TRP A 19 14.14 4.68 63.44
CA TRP A 19 14.40 4.25 62.08
C TRP A 19 15.57 5.07 61.52
N ASN A 20 16.65 4.40 61.12
CA ASN A 20 17.71 5.03 60.36
C ASN A 20 17.29 5.03 58.89
N LEU A 21 16.94 6.20 58.35
CA LEU A 21 16.68 6.37 56.93
C LEU A 21 18.00 6.64 56.21
N TYR A 22 18.43 5.70 55.38
CA TYR A 22 19.56 5.89 54.48
C TYR A 22 19.01 6.37 53.13
N VAL A 23 19.32 7.61 52.77
CA VAL A 23 19.12 8.11 51.41
C VAL A 23 20.38 7.80 50.64
N VAL A 24 20.32 6.80 49.76
CA VAL A 24 21.40 6.54 48.80
C VAL A 24 21.26 7.57 47.70
N ASP A 25 22.33 8.34 47.47
CA ASP A 25 22.39 9.22 46.32
C ASP A 25 22.41 8.35 45.06
N MET A 26 21.31 8.40 44.31
CA MET A 26 21.12 7.54 43.16
C MET A 26 21.85 8.17 41.97
N VAL A 27 22.60 7.33 41.24
CA VAL A 27 23.24 7.73 39.99
C VAL A 27 22.15 8.20 39.01
N SER A 28 22.45 9.24 38.22
CA SER A 28 21.50 9.74 37.23
C SER A 28 21.15 8.65 36.21
N PRO A 29 19.91 8.59 35.69
CA PRO A 29 19.54 7.61 34.67
C PRO A 29 20.44 7.65 33.44
N LEU A 30 20.88 8.84 33.02
CA LEU A 30 21.77 9.02 31.88
C LEU A 30 23.14 8.36 32.13
N THR A 31 23.73 8.59 33.31
CA THR A 31 25.02 7.99 33.69
C THR A 31 24.91 6.47 33.78
N LEU A 32 23.83 5.95 34.38
CA LEU A 32 23.62 4.50 34.46
C LEU A 32 23.43 3.88 33.06
N TYR A 33 22.71 4.56 32.16
CA TYR A 33 22.60 4.13 30.77
C TYR A 33 23.97 4.05 30.08
N GLN A 34 24.83 5.06 30.25
CA GLN A 34 26.16 5.08 29.62
C GLN A 34 27.00 3.88 30.04
N GLU A 35 26.96 3.51 31.33
CA GLU A 35 27.63 2.29 31.82
C GLU A 35 27.02 1.04 31.18
N MET A 36 25.70 0.91 31.14
CA MET A 36 25.02 -0.22 30.49
C MET A 36 25.34 -0.31 29.00
N ALA A 37 25.44 0.82 28.30
CA ALA A 37 25.78 0.90 26.89
C ALA A 37 27.22 0.44 26.64
N GLU A 38 28.19 0.85 27.47
CA GLU A 38 29.58 0.40 27.39
C GLU A 38 29.68 -1.11 27.61
N TYR A 39 28.99 -1.66 28.62
CA TYR A 39 28.92 -3.10 28.84
C TYR A 39 28.27 -3.85 27.67
N SER A 40 27.23 -3.28 27.06
CA SER A 40 26.54 -3.89 25.92
C SER A 40 27.45 -3.99 24.69
N GLN A 41 28.33 -3.02 24.46
CA GLN A 41 29.27 -3.04 23.34
C GLN A 41 30.24 -4.22 23.45
N ASN A 42 30.75 -4.50 24.66
CA ASN A 42 31.59 -5.67 24.91
C ASN A 42 30.87 -6.99 24.61
N TYR A 43 29.56 -7.08 24.93
CA TYR A 43 28.76 -8.25 24.55
C TYR A 43 28.54 -8.33 23.04
N ALA A 44 28.32 -7.21 22.36
CA ALA A 44 28.09 -7.17 20.92
C ALA A 44 29.32 -7.66 20.13
N GLU A 45 30.53 -7.30 20.57
CA GLU A 45 31.78 -7.70 19.92
C GLU A 45 32.10 -9.19 20.11
N ASN A 46 31.83 -9.72 21.31
CA ASN A 46 32.19 -11.10 21.65
C ASN A 46 31.09 -12.12 21.32
N ASN A 47 29.82 -11.73 21.47
CA ASN A 47 28.66 -12.59 21.23
C ASN A 47 27.40 -11.75 20.89
N PRO A 48 27.26 -11.29 19.64
CA PRO A 48 26.18 -10.41 19.20
C PRO A 48 24.78 -11.04 19.29
N GLN A 49 24.69 -12.37 19.37
CA GLN A 49 23.42 -13.09 19.47
C GLN A 49 23.05 -13.49 20.91
N SER A 50 23.88 -13.11 21.89
CA SER A 50 23.68 -13.50 23.28
C SER A 50 22.37 -12.96 23.86
N GLN A 51 21.69 -13.79 24.65
CA GLN A 51 20.51 -13.38 25.40
C GLN A 51 20.87 -12.29 26.42
N SER A 52 22.06 -12.36 27.02
CA SER A 52 22.56 -11.37 27.97
C SER A 52 22.61 -9.95 27.39
N LEU A 53 23.06 -9.80 26.13
CA LEU A 53 23.04 -8.52 25.43
C LEU A 53 21.61 -7.97 25.33
N ARG A 54 20.66 -8.81 24.89
CA ARG A 54 19.25 -8.41 24.74
C ARG A 54 18.64 -8.00 26.07
N HIS A 55 18.90 -8.75 27.14
CA HIS A 55 18.40 -8.43 28.47
C HIS A 55 18.94 -7.07 28.95
N LEU A 56 20.25 -6.86 28.86
CA LEU A 56 20.89 -5.61 29.26
C LEU A 56 20.34 -4.40 28.47
N LEU A 57 20.23 -4.54 27.14
CA LEU A 57 19.67 -3.48 26.30
C LEU A 57 18.19 -3.21 26.59
N SER A 58 17.42 -4.24 26.93
CA SER A 58 15.99 -4.12 27.28
C SER A 58 15.81 -3.43 28.64
N GLU A 59 16.66 -3.73 29.62
CA GLU A 59 16.68 -3.03 30.90
C GLU A 59 17.06 -1.56 30.72
N ALA A 60 18.08 -1.28 29.90
CA ALA A 60 18.48 0.08 29.54
C ALA A 60 17.33 0.84 28.85
N HIS A 61 16.59 0.19 27.96
CA HIS A 61 15.41 0.77 27.31
C HIS A 61 14.35 1.20 28.33
N LEU A 62 14.01 0.33 29.28
CA LEU A 62 13.03 0.61 30.32
C LEU A 62 13.49 1.76 31.22
N LEU A 63 14.77 1.79 31.58
CA LEU A 63 15.37 2.85 32.37
C LEU A 63 15.27 4.22 31.68
N VAL A 64 15.66 4.31 30.40
CA VAL A 64 15.58 5.57 29.65
C VAL A 64 14.13 5.98 29.42
N ARG A 65 13.25 5.03 29.08
CA ARG A 65 11.83 5.30 28.86
C ARG A 65 11.13 5.81 30.11
N THR A 66 11.46 5.25 31.28
CA THR A 66 10.90 5.72 32.56
C THR A 66 11.41 7.10 32.92
N ALA A 67 12.70 7.40 32.69
CA ALA A 67 13.26 8.73 32.85
C ALA A 67 12.55 9.76 31.94
N LEU A 68 12.38 9.45 30.65
CA LEU A 68 11.66 10.31 29.70
C LEU A 68 10.22 10.64 30.14
N LEU A 69 9.49 9.66 30.67
CA LEU A 69 8.13 9.86 31.17
C LEU A 69 8.12 10.78 32.41
N GLN A 70 9.09 10.63 33.31
CA GLN A 70 9.22 11.47 34.51
C GLN A 70 9.61 12.91 34.13
N THR A 71 10.59 13.10 33.25
CA THR A 71 11.03 14.42 32.79
C THR A 71 9.93 15.14 32.02
N SER A 72 9.16 14.42 31.19
CA SER A 72 8.00 14.99 30.47
C SER A 72 6.93 15.51 31.43
N LYS A 73 6.63 14.77 32.51
CA LYS A 73 5.70 15.21 33.55
C LYS A 73 6.20 16.46 34.29
N ARG A 74 7.49 16.48 34.67
CA ARG A 74 8.12 17.63 35.34
C ARG A 74 8.10 18.89 34.47
N HIS A 75 8.30 18.75 33.17
CA HIS A 75 8.21 19.86 32.22
C HIS A 75 6.79 20.44 32.14
N GLN A 76 5.74 19.60 32.20
CA GLN A 76 4.34 20.05 32.22
C GLN A 76 3.97 20.76 33.53
N ASP A 77 4.49 20.27 34.66
CA ASP A 77 4.19 20.80 35.99
C ASP A 77 4.98 22.09 36.33
N SER A 78 6.02 22.43 35.56
CA SER A 78 6.89 23.60 35.79
C SER A 78 6.15 24.92 35.57
N ARG A 79 5.55 25.46 36.63
CA ARG A 79 4.93 26.79 36.69
C ARG A 79 5.98 27.87 37.01
N GLY A 80 6.70 28.32 35.98
CA GLY A 80 7.09 29.73 35.90
C GLY A 80 8.58 30.09 35.90
N ASP A 81 9.51 29.17 36.11
CA ASP A 81 10.95 29.46 35.93
C ASP A 81 11.41 29.13 34.48
N PRO A 82 11.79 30.13 33.66
CA PRO A 82 12.30 29.87 32.32
C PRO A 82 13.61 29.10 32.30
N ASP A 83 14.46 29.22 33.32
CA ASP A 83 15.75 28.51 33.36
C ASP A 83 15.56 27.01 33.67
N GLU A 84 14.67 26.66 34.61
CA GLU A 84 14.30 25.26 34.89
C GLU A 84 13.60 24.60 33.69
N LYS A 85 12.77 25.35 32.96
CA LYS A 85 12.16 24.85 31.72
C LYS A 85 13.18 24.57 30.62
N MET A 86 14.16 25.46 30.46
CA MET A 86 15.22 25.25 29.48
C MET A 86 16.06 24.02 29.86
N ALA A 87 16.47 23.90 31.13
CA ALA A 87 17.26 22.76 31.61
C ALA A 87 16.53 21.42 31.45
N THR A 88 15.25 21.35 31.80
CA THR A 88 14.43 20.13 31.63
C THR A 88 14.19 19.76 30.17
N LEU A 89 14.14 20.75 29.27
CA LEU A 89 14.02 20.52 27.84
C LEU A 89 15.31 19.98 27.23
N THR A 90 16.48 20.49 27.66
CA THR A 90 17.79 19.95 27.28
C THR A 90 17.97 18.51 27.77
N GLU A 91 17.68 18.24 29.04
CA GLU A 91 17.74 16.88 29.60
C GLU A 91 16.82 15.90 28.83
N LYS A 92 15.62 16.37 28.48
CA LYS A 92 14.68 15.58 27.67
C LYS A 92 15.27 15.27 26.29
N GLN A 93 15.90 16.22 25.62
CA GLN A 93 16.53 16.01 24.30
C GLN A 93 17.68 15.00 24.38
N GLU A 94 18.52 15.09 25.41
CA GLU A 94 19.61 14.11 25.64
C GLU A 94 19.06 12.70 25.88
N LEU A 95 18.01 12.58 26.69
CA LEU A 95 17.33 11.31 26.93
C LEU A 95 16.66 10.75 25.66
N GLU A 96 16.09 11.61 24.80
CA GLU A 96 15.51 11.20 23.52
C GLU A 96 16.57 10.66 22.55
N GLU A 97 17.75 11.28 22.52
CA GLU A 97 18.86 10.81 21.69
C GLU A 97 19.37 9.43 22.16
N VAL A 98 19.59 9.31 23.47
CA VAL A 98 19.98 8.04 24.09
C VAL A 98 18.90 6.96 23.90
N PHE A 99 17.63 7.34 23.95
CA PHE A 99 16.52 6.43 23.67
C PHE A 99 16.55 5.93 22.23
N ARG A 100 16.73 6.83 21.24
CA ARG A 100 16.85 6.47 19.82
C ARG A 100 18.05 5.54 19.60
N GLN A 101 19.19 5.85 20.22
CA GLN A 101 20.40 5.03 20.15
C GLN A 101 20.16 3.63 20.72
N ASN A 102 19.57 3.51 21.91
CA ASN A 102 19.23 2.22 22.49
C ASN A 102 18.25 1.42 21.62
N CYS A 103 17.25 2.08 21.03
CA CYS A 103 16.33 1.44 20.09
C CYS A 103 17.07 0.90 18.85
N SER A 104 18.06 1.62 18.32
CA SER A 104 18.86 1.13 17.19
C SER A 104 19.65 -0.14 17.54
N GLN A 105 20.23 -0.19 18.75
CA GLN A 105 20.98 -1.37 19.24
C GLN A 105 20.07 -2.57 19.48
N LEU A 106 18.86 -2.35 20.02
CA LEU A 106 17.85 -3.40 20.15
C LEU A 106 17.40 -3.91 18.78
N GLY A 107 17.17 -2.99 17.83
CA GLY A 107 16.88 -3.33 16.43
C GLY A 107 17.94 -4.26 15.84
N ASP A 108 19.24 -3.93 15.99
CA ASP A 108 20.36 -4.76 15.51
C ASP A 108 20.42 -6.13 16.20
N SER A 109 20.09 -6.19 17.49
CA SER A 109 20.14 -7.45 18.25
C SER A 109 18.99 -8.41 17.89
N PHE A 110 17.80 -7.86 17.60
CA PHE A 110 16.65 -8.65 17.14
C PHE A 110 16.73 -8.98 15.65
N SER A 111 17.36 -8.13 14.83
CA SER A 111 17.50 -8.37 13.40
C SER A 111 18.35 -9.60 13.09
N ARG A 112 19.47 -9.76 13.81
CA ARG A 112 20.42 -10.89 13.72
C ARG A 112 20.05 -12.06 14.64
N GLY A 113 18.97 -11.92 15.40
CA GLY A 113 18.57 -12.84 16.45
C GLY A 113 17.84 -14.09 15.94
N SER A 114 17.30 -14.85 16.90
CA SER A 114 16.51 -16.04 16.61
C SER A 114 15.19 -15.67 15.89
N PRO A 115 14.62 -16.57 15.07
CA PRO A 115 13.37 -16.31 14.35
C PRO A 115 12.14 -16.14 15.26
N LYS A 116 12.20 -16.51 16.54
CA LYS A 116 11.05 -16.41 17.45
C LYS A 116 10.64 -14.96 17.74
N ASP A 117 11.64 -14.11 17.94
CA ASP A 117 11.46 -12.72 18.38
C ASP A 117 11.88 -11.71 17.31
N CYS A 118 12.07 -12.16 16.06
CA CYS A 118 12.56 -11.34 14.97
C CYS A 118 11.62 -10.18 14.60
N HIS A 119 10.32 -10.36 14.85
CA HIS A 119 9.27 -9.37 14.63
C HIS A 119 9.48 -8.10 15.49
N LEU A 120 10.19 -8.20 16.61
CA LEU A 120 10.49 -7.06 17.48
C LEU A 120 11.52 -6.10 16.87
N ALA A 121 12.26 -6.50 15.83
CA ALA A 121 13.17 -5.59 15.14
C ALA A 121 12.42 -4.39 14.53
N LEU A 122 11.21 -4.60 14.01
CA LEU A 122 10.39 -3.57 13.36
C LEU A 122 10.07 -2.38 14.28
N PRO A 123 9.42 -2.56 15.45
CA PRO A 123 9.09 -1.44 16.33
C PRO A 123 10.35 -0.71 16.84
N TYR A 124 11.45 -1.43 17.10
CA TYR A 124 12.69 -0.79 17.58
C TYR A 124 13.37 0.06 16.49
N TYR A 125 13.43 -0.40 15.23
CA TYR A 125 13.92 0.43 14.13
C TYR A 125 13.03 1.64 13.84
N ARG A 126 11.71 1.54 14.04
CA ARG A 126 10.83 2.72 13.93
C ARG A 126 11.07 3.72 15.05
N MET A 127 11.21 3.24 16.29
CA MET A 127 11.48 4.12 17.44
C MET A 127 12.86 4.77 17.38
N SER A 128 13.84 4.17 16.68
CA SER A 128 15.16 4.79 16.50
C SER A 128 15.15 5.96 15.52
N GLY A 129 14.14 6.07 14.65
CA GLY A 129 14.04 7.12 13.63
C GLY A 129 15.14 7.03 12.56
N LEU A 130 15.76 5.85 12.40
CA LEU A 130 16.77 5.62 11.36
C LEU A 130 16.11 5.53 9.98
N SER A 131 16.83 6.01 8.96
CA SER A 131 16.44 5.78 7.57
C SER A 131 16.67 4.30 7.19
N VAL A 132 15.98 3.82 6.15
CA VAL A 132 16.19 2.46 5.65
C VAL A 132 17.62 2.22 5.21
N THR A 133 18.26 3.23 4.60
CA THR A 133 19.66 3.16 4.20
C THR A 133 20.58 2.92 5.39
N ASP A 134 20.30 3.58 6.53
CA ASP A 134 21.06 3.36 7.75
C ASP A 134 20.83 1.96 8.29
N VAL A 135 19.59 1.49 8.36
CA VAL A 135 19.25 0.14 8.82
C VAL A 135 19.91 -0.93 7.94
N MET A 136 19.92 -0.76 6.61
CA MET A 136 20.59 -1.66 5.68
C MET A 136 22.11 -1.69 5.94
N SER A 137 22.74 -0.53 6.05
CA SER A 137 24.19 -0.44 6.29
C SER A 137 24.63 -1.17 7.57
N ARG A 138 23.80 -1.11 8.62
CA ARG A 138 24.05 -1.77 9.91
C ARG A 138 23.87 -3.28 9.87
N ASN A 139 23.08 -3.79 8.92
CA ASN A 139 22.76 -5.21 8.79
C ASN A 139 23.54 -5.92 7.67
N ARG A 140 24.47 -5.23 7.02
CA ARG A 140 25.36 -5.85 6.04
C ARG A 140 26.13 -7.01 6.68
N PRO A 141 26.15 -8.19 6.03
CA PRO A 141 26.93 -9.32 6.51
C PRO A 141 28.42 -8.95 6.57
N LEU A 142 29.14 -9.48 7.57
CA LEU A 142 30.56 -9.23 7.68
C LEU A 142 31.30 -9.88 6.51
N PRO A 143 32.41 -9.30 6.01
CA PRO A 143 33.23 -9.93 4.99
C PRO A 143 33.71 -11.31 5.46
N GLY A 144 33.19 -12.38 4.86
CA GLY A 144 33.53 -13.77 5.18
C GLY A 144 32.50 -14.56 6.00
N SER A 145 31.38 -13.97 6.43
CA SER A 145 30.24 -14.75 6.96
C SER A 145 29.41 -15.34 5.81
N PRO A 146 28.65 -16.44 6.01
CA PRO A 146 27.65 -16.85 5.03
C PRO A 146 26.77 -15.64 4.69
N HIS A 147 26.49 -15.43 3.41
CA HIS A 147 25.74 -14.29 2.84
C HIS A 147 24.25 -14.33 3.21
N SER A 148 23.91 -14.66 4.46
CA SER A 148 22.55 -14.78 4.96
C SER A 148 22.22 -13.55 5.80
N TYR A 149 21.23 -12.79 5.35
CA TYR A 149 20.64 -11.72 6.14
C TYR A 149 19.84 -12.28 7.33
N GLY A 150 19.83 -11.54 8.44
CA GLY A 150 19.10 -11.96 9.64
C GLY A 150 17.58 -11.93 9.44
N PRO A 151 16.81 -12.85 10.05
CA PRO A 151 15.37 -12.97 9.82
C PRO A 151 14.60 -11.71 10.26
N GLY A 152 15.07 -11.00 11.30
CA GLY A 152 14.41 -9.76 11.75
C GLY A 152 14.70 -8.57 10.85
N PHE A 153 15.88 -8.55 10.19
CA PHE A 153 16.16 -7.55 9.17
C PHE A 153 15.29 -7.75 7.92
N LEU A 154 15.16 -9.00 7.45
CA LEU A 154 14.27 -9.33 6.34
C LEU A 154 12.81 -9.01 6.67
N PHE A 155 12.38 -9.29 7.91
CA PHE A 155 11.05 -8.92 8.39
C PHE A 155 10.83 -7.40 8.36
N TYR A 156 11.78 -6.62 8.88
CA TYR A 156 11.72 -5.15 8.81
C TYR A 156 11.61 -4.65 7.37
N LEU A 157 12.49 -5.13 6.49
CA LEU A 157 12.55 -4.68 5.10
C LEU A 157 11.27 -5.05 4.34
N LYS A 158 10.75 -6.25 4.54
CA LYS A 158 9.46 -6.67 3.97
C LYS A 158 8.32 -5.76 4.40
N HIS A 159 8.23 -5.43 5.69
CA HIS A 159 7.21 -4.53 6.19
C HIS A 159 7.38 -3.11 5.67
N TYR A 160 8.62 -2.61 5.58
CA TYR A 160 8.89 -1.30 5.00
C TYR A 160 8.46 -1.22 3.53
N LEU A 161 8.85 -2.21 2.72
CA LEU A 161 8.54 -2.25 1.28
C LEU A 161 7.04 -2.45 1.00
N PHE A 162 6.31 -3.06 1.92
CA PHE A 162 4.88 -3.33 1.75
C PHE A 162 4.00 -2.27 2.40
N GLU A 163 4.58 -1.34 3.14
CA GLU A 163 3.88 -0.15 3.60
C GLU A 163 3.84 0.89 2.48
N GLU A 164 2.68 1.52 2.36
CA GLU A 164 2.44 2.65 1.46
C GLU A 164 3.11 3.90 2.05
N THR A 165 4.40 4.03 1.76
CA THR A 165 5.19 5.21 2.06
C THR A 165 5.43 6.00 0.79
N ASP A 166 5.36 7.33 0.88
CA ASP A 166 5.70 8.24 -0.24
C ASP A 166 7.22 8.33 -0.48
N GLU A 167 8.03 7.66 0.34
CA GLU A 167 9.48 7.69 0.28
C GLU A 167 10.02 6.75 -0.80
N THR A 168 10.55 7.32 -1.88
CA THR A 168 11.25 6.55 -2.92
C THR A 168 12.71 6.32 -2.53
N LEU A 169 13.18 5.08 -2.67
CA LEU A 169 14.58 4.73 -2.41
C LEU A 169 15.50 5.29 -3.51
N SER A 170 16.78 5.50 -3.16
CA SER A 170 17.82 5.80 -4.15
C SER A 170 18.07 4.60 -5.06
N THR A 171 18.65 4.84 -6.24
CA THR A 171 19.06 3.82 -7.20
C THR A 171 19.92 2.73 -6.55
N GLU A 172 20.92 3.12 -5.76
CA GLU A 172 21.88 2.21 -5.13
C GLU A 172 21.22 1.36 -4.05
N THR A 173 20.34 1.98 -3.27
CA THR A 173 19.65 1.31 -2.15
C THR A 173 18.62 0.33 -2.70
N ALA A 174 17.87 0.72 -3.72
CA ALA A 174 16.90 -0.13 -4.37
C ALA A 174 17.57 -1.36 -5.03
N ASP A 175 18.70 -1.18 -5.70
CA ASP A 175 19.48 -2.28 -6.27
C ASP A 175 19.99 -3.24 -5.17
N GLU A 176 20.46 -2.71 -4.03
CA GLU A 176 20.87 -3.54 -2.87
C GLU A 176 19.69 -4.33 -2.29
N VAL A 177 18.48 -3.75 -2.24
CA VAL A 177 17.26 -4.46 -1.84
C VAL A 177 16.97 -5.64 -2.78
N ILE A 178 17.07 -5.45 -4.10
CA ILE A 178 16.88 -6.53 -5.07
C ILE A 178 17.94 -7.64 -4.86
N ASP A 179 19.19 -7.28 -4.63
CA ASP A 179 20.26 -8.24 -4.32
C ASP A 179 19.95 -9.05 -3.04
N ILE A 180 19.44 -8.40 -1.98
CA ILE A 180 19.06 -9.05 -0.73
C ILE A 180 17.96 -10.10 -0.95
N PHE A 181 16.88 -9.72 -1.63
CA PHE A 181 15.75 -10.62 -1.86
C PHE A 181 16.05 -11.73 -2.85
N SER A 182 16.91 -11.47 -3.85
CA SER A 182 17.33 -12.52 -4.79
C SER A 182 18.13 -13.65 -4.14
N GLN A 183 18.81 -13.37 -3.02
CA GLN A 183 19.56 -14.38 -2.27
C GLN A 183 18.72 -15.02 -1.16
N SER A 184 17.84 -14.25 -0.53
CA SER A 184 17.14 -14.67 0.69
C SER A 184 15.75 -15.25 0.41
N GLU A 185 14.91 -14.54 -0.33
CA GLU A 185 13.51 -14.90 -0.59
C GLU A 185 13.12 -14.55 -2.05
N PRO A 186 13.58 -15.34 -3.04
CA PRO A 186 13.39 -15.01 -4.46
C PRO A 186 11.92 -14.96 -4.89
N SER A 187 11.04 -15.68 -4.20
CA SER A 187 9.60 -15.70 -4.47
C SER A 187 8.92 -14.34 -4.26
N LEU A 188 9.49 -13.46 -3.43
CA LEU A 188 8.94 -12.13 -3.17
C LEU A 188 9.48 -11.06 -4.13
N LEU A 189 10.43 -11.39 -5.02
CA LEU A 189 11.05 -10.41 -5.91
C LEU A 189 10.04 -9.66 -6.77
N VAL A 190 9.02 -10.35 -7.28
CA VAL A 190 7.94 -9.73 -8.07
C VAL A 190 7.23 -8.65 -7.26
N THR A 191 6.81 -9.02 -6.05
CA THR A 191 6.13 -8.11 -5.12
C THR A 191 7.02 -6.93 -4.70
N VAL A 192 8.31 -7.18 -4.49
CA VAL A 192 9.29 -6.13 -4.17
C VAL A 192 9.43 -5.15 -5.33
N CYS A 193 9.57 -5.64 -6.56
CA CYS A 193 9.65 -4.79 -7.75
C CYS A 193 8.38 -3.96 -7.96
N ALA A 194 7.21 -4.50 -7.59
CA ALA A 194 5.93 -3.81 -7.69
C ALA A 194 5.74 -2.70 -6.64
N SER A 195 6.58 -2.62 -5.60
CA SER A 195 6.45 -1.65 -4.52
C SER A 195 6.69 -0.21 -4.99
N PRO A 196 5.91 0.79 -4.50
CA PRO A 196 6.06 2.20 -4.89
C PRO A 196 7.44 2.77 -4.53
N CYS A 197 8.05 2.33 -3.43
CA CYS A 197 9.37 2.80 -3.01
C CYS A 197 10.51 2.36 -3.95
N MET A 198 10.26 1.37 -4.81
CA MET A 198 11.23 0.78 -5.74
C MET A 198 11.21 1.42 -7.14
N LYS A 199 10.60 2.60 -7.30
CA LYS A 199 10.49 3.31 -8.58
C LYS A 199 11.83 3.58 -9.30
N ASN A 200 12.91 3.74 -8.55
CA ASN A 200 14.24 4.13 -9.06
C ASN A 200 15.19 2.94 -9.26
N VAL A 201 14.70 1.70 -9.26
CA VAL A 201 15.53 0.50 -9.51
C VAL A 201 16.19 0.55 -10.88
N ASN A 202 17.41 0.01 -11.00
CA ASN A 202 18.04 -0.18 -12.30
C ASN A 202 17.33 -1.29 -13.09
N PRO A 203 16.61 -0.97 -14.18
CA PRO A 203 15.78 -1.94 -14.86
C PRO A 203 16.58 -3.01 -15.60
N ALA A 204 17.79 -2.70 -16.10
CA ALA A 204 18.63 -3.66 -16.81
C ALA A 204 19.17 -4.75 -15.89
N ARG A 205 19.65 -4.34 -14.70
CA ARG A 205 20.18 -5.28 -13.70
C ARG A 205 19.06 -6.15 -13.13
N THR A 206 17.95 -5.54 -12.75
CA THR A 206 16.80 -6.26 -12.20
C THR A 206 16.24 -7.27 -13.19
N LEU A 207 16.20 -6.93 -14.48
CA LEU A 207 15.79 -7.87 -15.51
C LEU A 207 16.66 -9.13 -15.58
N GLN A 208 17.98 -9.01 -15.44
CA GLN A 208 18.89 -10.17 -15.41
C GLN A 208 18.60 -11.08 -14.21
N ILE A 209 18.29 -10.49 -13.05
CA ILE A 209 17.93 -11.23 -11.83
C ILE A 209 16.59 -11.94 -12.01
N LEU A 210 15.60 -11.25 -12.61
CA LEU A 210 14.28 -11.84 -12.89
C LEU A 210 14.35 -12.95 -13.94
N GLN A 211 15.23 -12.85 -14.94
CA GLN A 211 15.47 -13.94 -15.90
C GLN A 211 16.09 -15.18 -15.22
N CYS A 212 17.08 -14.97 -14.34
CA CYS A 212 17.64 -16.06 -13.54
C CYS A 212 16.57 -16.73 -12.64
N LEU A 213 15.64 -15.94 -12.12
CA LEU A 213 14.49 -16.44 -11.37
C LEU A 213 13.54 -17.26 -12.27
N GLU A 214 13.25 -16.80 -13.50
CA GLU A 214 12.45 -17.54 -14.48
C GLU A 214 13.08 -18.90 -14.80
N ASP A 215 14.41 -18.95 -14.99
CA ASP A 215 15.15 -20.17 -15.26
C ASP A 215 15.14 -21.16 -14.07
N THR A 216 15.11 -20.65 -12.84
CA THR A 216 15.20 -21.48 -11.62
C THR A 216 13.84 -21.92 -11.08
N ALA A 217 12.88 -20.99 -11.01
CA ALA A 217 11.56 -21.20 -10.40
C ALA A 217 10.46 -21.50 -11.44
N GLY A 218 10.75 -21.30 -12.72
CA GLY A 218 9.82 -21.50 -13.83
C GLY A 218 9.05 -20.22 -14.20
N VAL A 219 8.33 -20.30 -15.31
CA VAL A 219 7.54 -19.19 -15.86
C VAL A 219 6.30 -18.97 -14.99
N SER A 220 6.16 -17.76 -14.45
CA SER A 220 4.94 -17.29 -13.80
C SER A 220 4.42 -16.01 -14.45
N VAL A 221 3.10 -15.80 -14.41
CA VAL A 221 2.47 -14.65 -15.06
C VAL A 221 2.89 -13.32 -14.41
N PRO A 222 2.86 -13.17 -13.07
CA PRO A 222 3.33 -11.94 -12.42
C PRO A 222 4.81 -11.63 -12.70
N LEU A 223 5.66 -12.66 -12.79
CA LEU A 223 7.06 -12.50 -13.18
C LEU A 223 7.20 -11.96 -14.60
N THR A 224 6.44 -12.53 -15.55
CA THR A 224 6.45 -12.09 -16.95
C THR A 224 5.99 -10.62 -17.06
N ILE A 225 4.93 -10.23 -16.35
CA ILE A 225 4.43 -8.86 -16.31
C ILE A 225 5.48 -7.90 -15.69
N THR A 226 6.17 -8.34 -14.64
CA THR A 226 7.23 -7.55 -14.00
C THR A 226 8.42 -7.36 -14.94
N MET A 227 8.84 -8.41 -15.65
CA MET A 227 9.88 -8.32 -16.68
C MET A 227 9.46 -7.37 -17.82
N ALA A 228 8.20 -7.44 -18.26
CA ALA A 228 7.66 -6.51 -19.25
C ALA A 228 7.70 -5.07 -18.74
N THR A 229 7.36 -4.84 -17.47
CA THR A 229 7.45 -3.52 -16.82
C THR A 229 8.89 -2.99 -16.82
N MET A 230 9.89 -3.83 -16.54
CA MET A 230 11.31 -3.45 -16.61
C MET A 230 11.75 -3.14 -18.05
N MET A 231 11.27 -3.89 -19.05
CA MET A 231 11.52 -3.57 -20.48
C MET A 231 10.89 -2.25 -20.90
N LEU A 232 9.71 -1.93 -20.36
CA LEU A 232 9.05 -0.65 -20.56
C LEU A 232 9.89 0.50 -19.97
N HIS A 233 10.46 0.33 -18.79
CA HIS A 233 11.38 1.31 -18.19
C HIS A 233 12.67 1.51 -18.99
N LEU A 234 13.14 0.48 -19.69
CA LEU A 234 14.26 0.58 -20.64
C LEU A 234 13.87 1.24 -21.99
N GLY A 235 12.58 1.50 -22.22
CA GLY A 235 12.07 2.02 -23.49
C GLY A 235 11.98 0.97 -24.61
N ASN A 236 12.13 -0.32 -24.30
CA ASN A 236 12.10 -1.40 -25.28
C ASN A 236 10.68 -1.94 -25.49
N LEU A 237 9.88 -1.18 -26.25
CA LEU A 237 8.50 -1.50 -26.62
C LEU A 237 8.30 -2.86 -27.35
N PRO A 238 9.16 -3.30 -28.30
CA PRO A 238 8.92 -4.57 -28.98
C PRO A 238 9.10 -5.77 -28.03
N GLN A 239 10.13 -5.76 -27.16
CA GLN A 239 10.30 -6.83 -26.18
C GLN A 239 9.22 -6.82 -25.10
N TYR A 240 8.75 -5.64 -24.70
CA TYR A 240 7.56 -5.51 -23.85
C TYR A 240 6.35 -6.21 -24.48
N THR A 241 6.08 -5.96 -25.77
CA THR A 241 4.94 -6.53 -26.49
C THR A 241 5.05 -8.04 -26.58
N GLU A 242 6.23 -8.56 -26.92
CA GLU A 242 6.50 -10.00 -26.97
C GLU A 242 6.23 -10.68 -25.62
N LEU A 243 6.70 -10.09 -24.51
CA LEU A 243 6.47 -10.62 -23.16
C LEU A 243 4.99 -10.62 -22.77
N MET A 244 4.25 -9.57 -23.13
CA MET A 244 2.81 -9.49 -22.86
C MET A 244 2.01 -10.49 -23.71
N GLU A 245 2.45 -10.78 -24.94
CA GLU A 245 1.80 -11.75 -25.84
C GLU A 245 2.10 -13.22 -25.50
N ARG A 246 3.05 -13.50 -24.61
CA ARG A 246 3.34 -14.89 -24.15
C ARG A 246 2.15 -15.54 -23.46
N HIS A 247 1.28 -14.74 -22.85
CA HIS A 247 0.14 -15.22 -22.07
C HIS A 247 -1.17 -14.72 -22.66
N ALA A 248 -2.22 -15.54 -22.59
CA ALA A 248 -3.56 -15.11 -22.96
C ALA A 248 -4.07 -14.02 -22.01
N GLU A 249 -4.91 -13.11 -22.51
CA GLU A 249 -5.46 -11.98 -21.75
C GLU A 249 -6.04 -12.38 -20.39
N MET A 250 -6.78 -13.49 -20.33
CA MET A 250 -7.37 -13.98 -19.08
C MET A 250 -6.32 -14.36 -18.03
N LEU A 251 -5.17 -14.93 -18.45
CA LEU A 251 -4.08 -15.24 -17.53
C LEU A 251 -3.41 -13.97 -17.02
N LEU A 252 -3.23 -12.96 -17.87
CA LEU A 252 -2.72 -11.65 -17.46
C LEU A 252 -3.62 -10.99 -16.41
N VAL A 253 -4.96 -11.07 -16.59
CA VAL A 253 -5.92 -10.60 -15.59
C VAL A 253 -5.72 -11.31 -14.25
N TYR A 254 -5.55 -12.64 -14.23
CA TYR A 254 -5.23 -13.35 -12.99
C TYR A 254 -3.90 -12.91 -12.37
N GLY A 255 -2.88 -12.64 -13.19
CA GLY A 255 -1.61 -12.09 -12.70
C GLY A 255 -1.76 -10.73 -12.03
N PHE A 256 -2.64 -9.86 -12.54
CA PHE A 256 -2.95 -8.59 -11.89
C PHE A 256 -3.77 -8.75 -10.60
N ILE A 257 -4.61 -9.77 -10.49
CA ILE A 257 -5.31 -10.09 -9.23
C ILE A 257 -4.30 -10.57 -8.17
N GLU A 258 -3.30 -11.35 -8.60
CA GLU A 258 -2.24 -11.86 -7.72
C GLU A 258 -1.34 -10.73 -7.20
N GLU A 259 -0.90 -9.82 -8.07
CA GLU A 259 -0.13 -8.63 -7.68
C GLU A 259 -0.76 -7.33 -8.24
N PRO A 260 -1.74 -6.73 -7.53
CA PRO A 260 -2.40 -5.49 -7.95
C PRO A 260 -1.46 -4.29 -8.07
N ARG A 261 -0.35 -4.30 -7.31
CA ARG A 261 0.64 -3.21 -7.26
C ARG A 261 1.40 -2.98 -8.56
N LEU A 262 1.33 -3.93 -9.50
CA LEU A 262 1.87 -3.75 -10.84
C LEU A 262 1.07 -2.70 -11.64
N LEU A 263 -0.23 -2.57 -11.35
CA LEU A 263 -1.11 -1.60 -12.00
C LEU A 263 -1.35 -0.35 -11.17
N LEU A 264 -1.52 -0.51 -9.86
CA LEU A 264 -2.02 0.54 -8.97
C LEU A 264 -1.13 0.70 -7.74
N HIS A 265 -0.81 1.94 -7.39
CA HIS A 265 -0.19 2.25 -6.11
C HIS A 265 -1.16 3.04 -5.26
N ASP A 266 -1.57 2.48 -4.12
CA ASP A 266 -2.34 3.23 -3.13
C ASP A 266 -1.49 4.42 -2.66
N GLY A 267 -2.01 5.63 -2.85
CA GLY A 267 -1.32 6.85 -2.43
C GLY A 267 -1.25 6.90 -0.92
N GLY A 268 -0.04 7.13 -0.41
CA GLY A 268 0.30 7.02 1.01
C GLY A 268 -0.72 7.65 1.96
N GLY A 269 -0.98 6.93 3.06
CA GLY A 269 -1.88 7.33 4.13
C GLY A 269 -1.48 8.67 4.77
N GLY A 270 -2.10 9.75 4.30
CA GLY A 270 -1.82 11.11 4.73
C GLY A 270 -3.00 12.07 4.58
N GLY A 271 -4.14 11.77 5.21
CA GLY A 271 -5.18 12.76 5.56
C GLY A 271 -5.96 13.45 4.44
N LYS A 272 -5.64 13.21 3.17
CA LYS A 272 -6.51 13.53 2.02
C LYS A 272 -6.94 12.21 1.40
N LYS A 273 -8.24 12.02 1.23
CA LYS A 273 -8.83 10.82 0.61
C LYS A 273 -8.02 10.37 -0.61
N GLU A 274 -7.58 9.11 -0.58
CA GLU A 274 -7.57 8.21 -1.74
C GLU A 274 -6.96 8.78 -3.02
N GLN A 275 -5.65 9.06 -3.04
CA GLN A 275 -4.97 9.37 -4.29
C GLN A 275 -4.19 8.16 -4.80
N VAL A 276 -4.90 7.14 -5.27
CA VAL A 276 -4.29 6.02 -5.99
C VAL A 276 -3.58 6.56 -7.22
N CYS A 277 -2.28 6.28 -7.35
CA CYS A 277 -1.44 6.74 -8.44
C CYS A 277 -1.29 5.64 -9.50
N THR A 278 -1.28 6.04 -10.77
CA THR A 278 -1.16 5.09 -11.88
C THR A 278 0.28 4.72 -12.18
N THR A 279 0.55 3.43 -12.38
CA THR A 279 1.88 2.96 -12.78
C THR A 279 2.18 3.28 -14.25
N ALA A 280 3.47 3.28 -14.62
CA ALA A 280 3.88 3.41 -16.01
C ALA A 280 3.30 2.30 -16.89
N LEU A 281 3.14 1.09 -16.33
CA LEU A 281 2.49 -0.04 -16.99
C LEU A 281 1.01 0.24 -17.27
N ALA A 282 0.25 0.74 -16.29
CA ALA A 282 -1.16 1.08 -16.48
C ALA A 282 -1.35 2.15 -17.58
N ARG A 283 -0.47 3.15 -17.63
CA ARG A 283 -0.47 4.17 -18.70
C ARG A 283 -0.15 3.58 -20.06
N GLN A 284 0.77 2.63 -20.13
CA GLN A 284 1.08 1.95 -21.38
C GLN A 284 -0.07 1.08 -21.86
N LEU A 285 -0.71 0.32 -20.96
CA LEU A 285 -1.89 -0.50 -21.26
C LEU A 285 -3.07 0.34 -21.74
N ALA A 286 -3.29 1.52 -21.17
CA ALA A 286 -4.34 2.43 -21.64
C ALA A 286 -4.17 2.83 -23.12
N ASN A 287 -2.92 2.90 -23.59
CA ASN A 287 -2.59 3.27 -24.97
C ASN A 287 -2.53 2.06 -25.92
N SER A 288 -1.97 0.94 -25.50
CA SER A 288 -1.77 -0.24 -26.36
C SER A 288 -2.96 -1.19 -26.34
N GLN A 289 -3.47 -1.54 -25.16
CA GLN A 289 -4.47 -2.58 -24.92
C GLN A 289 -5.51 -2.13 -23.87
N PRO A 290 -6.35 -1.11 -24.19
CA PRO A 290 -7.34 -0.57 -23.26
C PRO A 290 -8.34 -1.62 -22.77
N GLY A 291 -8.65 -2.64 -23.58
CA GLY A 291 -9.54 -3.74 -23.18
C GLY A 291 -8.98 -4.59 -22.03
N LEU A 292 -7.68 -4.89 -22.05
CA LEU A 292 -7.01 -5.64 -20.97
C LEU A 292 -7.00 -4.84 -19.66
N LEU A 293 -6.75 -3.53 -19.74
CA LEU A 293 -6.77 -2.64 -18.57
C LEU A 293 -8.17 -2.59 -17.94
N VAL A 294 -9.22 -2.44 -18.76
CA VAL A 294 -10.61 -2.45 -18.28
C VAL A 294 -10.95 -3.79 -17.64
N ALA A 295 -10.62 -4.91 -18.29
CA ALA A 295 -10.87 -6.25 -17.74
C ALA A 295 -10.14 -6.48 -16.41
N ALA A 296 -8.89 -6.04 -16.30
CA ALA A 296 -8.11 -6.13 -15.07
C ALA A 296 -8.74 -5.31 -13.94
N MET A 297 -9.17 -4.07 -14.21
CA MET A 297 -9.82 -3.20 -13.22
C MET A 297 -11.16 -3.76 -12.71
N VAL A 298 -11.98 -4.32 -13.62
CA VAL A 298 -13.22 -5.01 -13.23
C VAL A 298 -12.92 -6.21 -12.33
N ALA A 299 -11.92 -7.02 -12.70
CA ALA A 299 -11.53 -8.18 -11.91
C ALA A 299 -10.97 -7.79 -10.53
N LEU A 300 -10.19 -6.71 -10.43
CA LEU A 300 -9.69 -6.17 -9.16
C LEU A 300 -10.85 -5.70 -8.26
N HIS A 301 -11.85 -5.04 -8.82
CA HIS A 301 -13.04 -4.61 -8.09
C HIS A 301 -13.86 -5.81 -7.56
N GLU A 302 -14.16 -6.80 -8.42
CA GLU A 302 -14.91 -8.00 -8.00
C GLU A 302 -14.16 -8.81 -6.91
N ASN A 303 -12.83 -8.76 -6.89
CA ASN A 303 -12.00 -9.38 -5.84
C ASN A 303 -11.77 -8.48 -4.61
N SER A 304 -12.52 -7.37 -4.48
CA SER A 304 -12.42 -6.42 -3.36
C SER A 304 -11.02 -5.81 -3.17
N LYS A 305 -10.23 -5.71 -4.24
CA LYS A 305 -8.90 -5.09 -4.22
C LYS A 305 -8.93 -3.59 -4.50
N VAL A 306 -9.97 -3.11 -5.19
CA VAL A 306 -10.13 -1.70 -5.59
C VAL A 306 -11.58 -1.30 -5.41
N GLN A 307 -11.83 -0.13 -4.82
CA GLN A 307 -13.18 0.43 -4.70
C GLN A 307 -13.61 1.13 -5.99
N LEU A 308 -14.91 1.24 -6.24
CA LEU A 308 -15.45 1.85 -7.46
C LEU A 308 -14.98 3.31 -7.63
N GLU A 309 -14.97 4.07 -6.54
CA GLU A 309 -14.54 5.46 -6.50
C GLU A 309 -13.05 5.63 -6.82
N GLN A 310 -12.22 4.69 -6.35
CA GLN A 310 -10.79 4.65 -6.65
C GLN A 310 -10.56 4.37 -8.14
N ALA A 311 -11.29 3.40 -8.70
CA ALA A 311 -11.24 3.09 -10.13
C ALA A 311 -11.64 4.29 -11.00
N ASP A 312 -12.66 5.04 -10.60
CA ASP A 312 -13.06 6.26 -11.30
C ASP A 312 -11.97 7.33 -11.32
N PHE A 313 -11.27 7.51 -10.19
CA PHE A 313 -10.17 8.46 -10.11
C PHE A 313 -9.03 8.06 -11.05
N ILE A 314 -8.67 6.77 -11.05
CA ILE A 314 -7.64 6.19 -11.93
C ILE A 314 -7.96 6.44 -13.41
N PHE A 315 -9.19 6.15 -13.85
CA PHE A 315 -9.56 6.35 -15.25
C PHE A 315 -9.59 7.83 -15.65
N LYS A 316 -9.95 8.73 -14.73
CA LYS A 316 -9.84 10.19 -14.93
C LYS A 316 -8.40 10.67 -15.04
N GLU A 317 -7.46 10.04 -14.31
CA GLU A 317 -6.03 10.36 -14.42
C GLU A 317 -5.44 9.82 -15.74
N LEU A 318 -5.81 8.60 -16.12
CA LEU A 318 -5.27 7.92 -17.31
C LEU A 318 -5.81 8.47 -18.63
N SER A 319 -7.07 8.92 -18.64
CA SER A 319 -7.76 9.35 -19.86
C SER A 319 -8.29 10.77 -19.71
N CYS A 320 -7.79 11.68 -20.55
CA CYS A 320 -8.34 13.04 -20.65
C CYS A 320 -9.74 13.05 -21.26
N ASP A 321 -10.07 12.04 -22.08
CA ASP A 321 -11.39 11.83 -22.66
C ASP A 321 -12.12 10.76 -21.83
N ASN A 322 -13.37 11.02 -21.40
CA ASN A 322 -14.18 10.09 -20.59
C ASN A 322 -14.56 8.76 -21.31
N SER A 323 -13.89 8.39 -22.42
CA SER A 323 -14.18 7.18 -23.20
C SER A 323 -13.85 5.91 -22.42
N LEU A 324 -12.62 5.79 -21.91
CA LEU A 324 -12.16 4.58 -21.22
C LEU A 324 -12.89 4.37 -19.89
N GLN A 325 -13.27 5.46 -19.22
CA GLN A 325 -14.10 5.41 -18.03
C GLN A 325 -15.50 4.84 -18.31
N VAL A 326 -16.10 5.21 -19.45
CA VAL A 326 -17.40 4.66 -19.87
C VAL A 326 -17.27 3.18 -20.23
N ASP A 327 -16.20 2.79 -20.94
CA ASP A 327 -15.95 1.38 -21.24
C ASP A 327 -15.76 0.54 -19.96
N PHE A 328 -15.10 1.11 -18.93
CA PHE A 328 -15.02 0.49 -17.61
C PHE A 328 -16.40 0.33 -16.97
N TRP A 329 -17.22 1.37 -16.93
CA TRP A 329 -18.57 1.29 -16.36
C TRP A 329 -19.46 0.28 -17.11
N GLU A 330 -19.39 0.24 -18.43
CA GLU A 330 -20.08 -0.78 -19.25
C GLU A 330 -19.62 -2.19 -18.86
N ALA A 331 -18.30 -2.41 -18.74
CA ALA A 331 -17.72 -3.68 -18.34
C ALA A 331 -18.08 -4.11 -16.92
N MET A 332 -18.05 -3.17 -15.97
CA MET A 332 -18.42 -3.39 -14.58
C MET A 332 -19.93 -3.70 -14.45
N LEU A 333 -20.78 -3.02 -15.22
CA LEU A 333 -22.22 -3.31 -15.26
C LEU A 333 -22.50 -4.73 -15.78
N MET A 334 -21.70 -5.24 -16.73
CA MET A 334 -21.84 -6.61 -17.23
C MET A 334 -21.38 -7.66 -16.21
N ALA A 335 -20.37 -7.35 -15.39
CA ALA A 335 -19.76 -8.29 -14.48
C ALA A 335 -20.36 -8.28 -13.07
N SER A 336 -20.84 -7.13 -12.60
CA SER A 336 -21.27 -6.96 -11.21
C SER A 336 -22.58 -7.68 -10.92
N SER A 337 -22.65 -8.28 -9.74
CA SER A 337 -23.85 -8.93 -9.19
C SER A 337 -24.53 -8.10 -8.09
N GLN A 338 -23.99 -6.92 -7.77
CA GLN A 338 -24.47 -6.09 -6.67
C GLN A 338 -25.46 -5.03 -7.15
N ASP A 339 -26.72 -5.15 -6.74
CA ASP A 339 -27.81 -4.25 -7.17
C ASP A 339 -27.50 -2.76 -6.94
N ALA A 340 -26.87 -2.41 -5.81
CA ALA A 340 -26.53 -1.02 -5.49
C ALA A 340 -25.56 -0.40 -6.53
N VAL A 341 -24.53 -1.15 -6.89
CA VAL A 341 -23.51 -0.78 -7.87
C VAL A 341 -24.13 -0.70 -9.27
N ILE A 342 -24.98 -1.65 -9.63
CA ILE A 342 -25.70 -1.68 -10.91
C ILE A 342 -26.56 -0.42 -11.08
N GLN A 343 -27.35 -0.04 -10.07
CA GLN A 343 -28.21 1.15 -10.13
C GLN A 343 -27.40 2.44 -10.28
N GLU A 344 -26.30 2.55 -9.53
CA GLU A 344 -25.40 3.70 -9.60
C GLU A 344 -24.73 3.82 -10.99
N LEU A 345 -24.24 2.71 -11.54
CA LEU A 345 -23.63 2.69 -12.87
C LEU A 345 -24.64 3.02 -13.98
N LEU A 346 -25.87 2.52 -13.90
CA LEU A 346 -26.93 2.84 -14.87
C LEU A 346 -27.24 4.34 -14.90
N PHE A 347 -27.28 4.98 -13.73
CA PHE A 347 -27.48 6.43 -13.64
C PHE A 347 -26.31 7.21 -14.26
N ARG A 348 -25.07 6.81 -13.94
CA ARG A 348 -23.85 7.44 -14.48
C ARG A 348 -23.76 7.29 -16.00
N LEU A 349 -23.99 6.09 -16.52
CA LEU A 349 -23.99 5.81 -17.97
C LEU A 349 -25.09 6.59 -18.69
N ALA A 350 -26.31 6.62 -18.16
CA ALA A 350 -27.41 7.39 -18.74
C ALA A 350 -27.06 8.88 -18.82
N SER A 351 -26.45 9.45 -17.77
CA SER A 351 -26.03 10.85 -17.76
C SER A 351 -25.01 11.16 -18.86
N VAL A 352 -24.01 10.30 -19.05
CA VAL A 352 -22.97 10.51 -20.07
C VAL A 352 -23.51 10.32 -21.49
N TYR A 353 -24.41 9.36 -21.71
CA TYR A 353 -25.05 9.22 -23.02
C TYR A 353 -25.96 10.40 -23.33
N ILE A 354 -26.74 10.91 -22.37
CA ILE A 354 -27.56 12.12 -22.56
C ILE A 354 -26.66 13.33 -22.86
N ASP A 355 -25.54 13.48 -22.15
CA ASP A 355 -24.58 14.55 -22.42
C ASP A 355 -23.98 14.48 -23.83
N ARG A 356 -23.56 13.28 -24.26
CA ARG A 356 -23.07 13.03 -25.63
C ARG A 356 -24.14 13.30 -26.70
N LEU A 357 -25.43 13.09 -26.39
CA LEU A 357 -26.54 13.39 -27.31
C LEU A 357 -26.86 14.89 -27.37
N THR A 358 -26.69 15.62 -26.27
CA THR A 358 -27.05 17.04 -26.15
C THR A 358 -25.92 17.98 -26.60
N ASN A 359 -24.66 17.64 -26.32
CA ASN A 359 -23.49 18.44 -26.68
C ASN A 359 -22.95 18.04 -28.06
N THR A 360 -23.56 18.55 -29.12
CA THR A 360 -23.20 18.25 -30.53
C THR A 360 -22.03 19.08 -31.07
N ILE A 361 -21.49 20.04 -30.32
CA ILE A 361 -20.59 21.09 -30.85
C ILE A 361 -19.15 21.00 -30.31
N SER A 362 -18.91 20.35 -29.18
CA SER A 362 -17.55 20.09 -28.71
C SER A 362 -17.02 18.82 -29.35
N ASN A 363 -16.46 18.95 -30.55
CA ASN A 363 -15.44 18.05 -31.07
C ASN A 363 -14.25 18.00 -30.08
N THR A 364 -14.39 17.28 -28.97
CA THR A 364 -13.27 16.47 -28.51
C THR A 364 -13.40 15.18 -29.31
N THR A 365 -12.68 15.13 -30.42
CA THR A 365 -12.40 13.88 -31.13
C THR A 365 -11.84 12.89 -30.11
N SER A 366 -12.68 12.10 -29.44
CA SER A 366 -12.18 10.97 -28.67
C SER A 366 -11.61 10.02 -29.72
N LYS A 367 -10.29 10.04 -29.88
CA LYS A 367 -9.59 9.22 -30.87
C LYS A 367 -9.79 7.73 -30.61
N GLN A 368 -10.23 7.36 -29.41
CA GLN A 368 -10.60 6.01 -29.04
C GLN A 368 -12.02 5.67 -29.47
N LYS A 369 -12.12 4.63 -30.29
CA LYS A 369 -13.34 3.91 -30.59
C LYS A 369 -13.78 3.15 -29.33
N SER A 370 -15.06 3.22 -28.99
CA SER A 370 -15.69 2.43 -27.92
C SER A 370 -15.28 0.96 -27.99
N LEU A 371 -14.97 0.34 -26.85
CA LEU A 371 -14.49 -1.04 -26.82
C LEU A 371 -15.56 -2.06 -27.22
N LYS A 372 -16.82 -1.79 -26.88
CA LYS A 372 -17.97 -2.61 -27.25
C LYS A 372 -19.03 -1.79 -27.98
N SER A 373 -19.66 -2.39 -28.97
CA SER A 373 -20.82 -1.81 -29.64
C SER A 373 -22.10 -2.00 -28.80
N ALA A 374 -23.16 -1.24 -29.12
CA ALA A 374 -24.46 -1.41 -28.45
C ALA A 374 -25.01 -2.84 -28.59
N GLU A 375 -24.76 -3.51 -29.71
CA GLU A 375 -25.21 -4.88 -29.99
C GLU A 375 -24.41 -5.91 -29.16
N ASP A 376 -23.12 -5.67 -28.94
CA ASP A 376 -22.28 -6.51 -28.08
C ASP A 376 -22.71 -6.43 -26.61
N LEU A 377 -23.13 -5.25 -26.13
CA LEU A 377 -23.62 -5.06 -24.77
C LEU A 377 -24.94 -5.80 -24.52
N ILE A 378 -25.87 -5.73 -25.49
CA ILE A 378 -27.18 -6.39 -25.42
C ILE A 378 -27.05 -7.91 -25.49
N SER A 379 -26.12 -8.42 -26.29
CA SER A 379 -25.88 -9.86 -26.39
C SER A 379 -25.12 -10.42 -25.18
N SER A 380 -24.30 -9.60 -24.50
CA SER A 380 -23.46 -10.05 -23.39
C SER A 380 -24.15 -10.03 -22.02
N CYS A 381 -25.21 -9.23 -21.81
CA CYS A 381 -25.78 -9.07 -20.46
C CYS A 381 -27.30 -8.78 -20.46
N SER A 382 -28.01 -9.39 -19.50
CA SER A 382 -29.45 -9.17 -19.29
C SER A 382 -29.80 -7.77 -18.76
N HIS A 383 -28.81 -7.01 -18.29
CA HIS A 383 -28.96 -5.62 -17.84
C HIS A 383 -28.97 -4.62 -19.00
N PHE A 384 -28.95 -5.06 -20.26
CA PHE A 384 -29.19 -4.24 -21.44
C PHE A 384 -30.42 -4.76 -22.19
N GLY A 385 -31.39 -3.87 -22.44
CA GLY A 385 -32.62 -4.20 -23.15
C GLY A 385 -32.44 -4.23 -24.67
N ALA A 386 -33.29 -4.99 -25.36
CA ALA A 386 -33.26 -5.08 -26.82
C ALA A 386 -33.53 -3.73 -27.51
N LEU A 387 -32.85 -3.47 -28.63
CA LEU A 387 -33.13 -2.32 -29.48
C LEU A 387 -34.47 -2.50 -30.19
N HIS A 388 -35.31 -1.47 -30.14
CA HIS A 388 -36.57 -1.48 -30.86
C HIS A 388 -36.47 -0.68 -32.16
N PRO A 389 -36.68 -1.30 -33.34
CA PRO A 389 -36.48 -0.67 -34.66
C PRO A 389 -37.32 0.60 -34.90
N TRP A 390 -38.47 0.74 -34.23
CA TRP A 390 -39.35 1.90 -34.39
C TRP A 390 -38.81 3.17 -33.74
N LEU A 391 -37.95 3.06 -32.72
CA LEU A 391 -37.31 4.23 -32.11
C LEU A 391 -36.24 4.84 -33.05
N THR A 392 -35.63 4.03 -33.92
CA THR A 392 -34.70 4.50 -34.97
C THR A 392 -35.41 5.36 -36.01
N VAL A 393 -36.73 5.18 -36.21
CA VAL A 393 -37.56 5.95 -37.14
C VAL A 393 -37.86 7.36 -36.61
N LEU A 394 -37.77 7.57 -35.30
CA LEU A 394 -37.99 8.89 -34.66
C LEU A 394 -36.75 9.80 -34.70
N ASN A 395 -35.62 9.32 -35.24
CA ASN A 395 -34.37 10.08 -35.24
C ASN A 395 -34.37 11.13 -36.38
N PRO A 396 -34.23 12.44 -36.10
CA PRO A 396 -34.22 13.46 -37.14
C PRO A 396 -32.98 13.33 -38.04
N ALA A 397 -33.17 13.51 -39.36
CA ALA A 397 -32.14 13.36 -40.41
C ALA A 397 -30.90 14.27 -40.26
N GLN A 398 -30.87 15.15 -39.26
CA GLN A 398 -29.77 16.10 -38.97
C GLN A 398 -28.74 15.53 -37.96
N MET A 399 -28.98 14.35 -37.38
CA MET A 399 -28.07 13.71 -36.40
C MET A 399 -27.25 12.60 -37.07
N SER A 400 -26.40 12.97 -38.03
CA SER A 400 -25.77 12.05 -38.97
C SER A 400 -24.37 11.55 -38.58
N SER A 401 -23.95 11.66 -37.32
CA SER A 401 -22.66 11.09 -36.89
C SER A 401 -22.86 9.67 -36.33
N SER A 402 -21.99 8.74 -36.72
CA SER A 402 -22.03 7.33 -36.27
C SER A 402 -21.96 7.20 -34.76
N GLN A 403 -21.21 8.08 -34.09
CA GLN A 403 -21.10 8.14 -32.63
C GLN A 403 -22.41 8.55 -31.95
N HIS A 404 -23.21 9.42 -32.58
CA HIS A 404 -24.49 9.85 -32.04
C HIS A 404 -25.54 8.72 -32.11
N GLN A 405 -25.55 7.98 -33.21
CA GLN A 405 -26.40 6.81 -33.36
C GLN A 405 -26.03 5.70 -32.36
N GLU A 406 -24.73 5.46 -32.14
CA GLU A 406 -24.25 4.49 -31.15
C GLU A 406 -24.64 4.88 -29.72
N ALA A 407 -24.48 6.14 -29.33
CA ALA A 407 -24.89 6.64 -28.01
C ALA A 407 -26.41 6.50 -27.78
N LEU A 408 -27.23 6.74 -28.81
CA LEU A 408 -28.68 6.58 -28.75
C LEU A 408 -29.09 5.11 -28.57
N HIS A 409 -28.44 4.18 -29.27
CA HIS A 409 -28.67 2.75 -29.10
C HIS A 409 -28.24 2.26 -27.71
N LYS A 410 -27.08 2.70 -27.21
CA LYS A 410 -26.62 2.37 -25.84
C LYS A 410 -27.58 2.92 -24.77
N LEU A 411 -28.08 4.14 -24.94
CA LEU A 411 -29.06 4.74 -24.03
C LEU A 411 -30.40 3.99 -24.03
N GLN A 412 -30.89 3.59 -25.20
CA GLN A 412 -32.10 2.76 -25.31
C GLN A 412 -31.94 1.44 -24.57
N ALA A 413 -30.79 0.78 -24.73
CA ALA A 413 -30.48 -0.47 -24.06
C ALA A 413 -30.43 -0.30 -22.52
N CYS A 414 -29.83 0.79 -22.01
CA CYS A 414 -29.83 1.10 -20.58
C CYS A 414 -31.23 1.41 -20.02
N PHE A 415 -32.05 2.20 -20.73
CA PHE A 415 -33.38 2.54 -20.22
C PHE A 415 -34.31 1.34 -20.22
N LEU A 416 -34.28 0.48 -21.25
CA LEU A 416 -35.15 -0.68 -21.29
C LEU A 416 -34.85 -1.70 -20.18
N SER A 417 -33.61 -1.82 -19.71
CA SER A 417 -33.29 -2.69 -18.57
C SER A 417 -33.75 -2.11 -17.24
N VAL A 418 -33.62 -0.78 -17.04
CA VAL A 418 -34.19 -0.08 -15.88
C VAL A 418 -35.72 -0.20 -15.86
N PHE A 419 -36.37 -0.04 -17.01
CA PHE A 419 -37.81 -0.21 -17.15
C PHE A 419 -38.26 -1.67 -16.96
N LEU A 420 -37.44 -2.67 -17.29
CA LEU A 420 -37.71 -4.07 -16.96
C LEU A 420 -37.52 -4.38 -15.47
N ALA A 421 -36.51 -3.80 -14.81
CA ALA A 421 -36.27 -3.96 -13.37
C ALA A 421 -37.35 -3.27 -12.52
N VAL A 422 -37.69 -2.01 -12.85
CA VAL A 422 -38.80 -1.26 -12.24
C VAL A 422 -40.14 -1.85 -12.64
N GLY A 423 -40.24 -2.33 -13.89
CA GLY A 423 -41.42 -3.02 -14.43
C GLY A 423 -41.70 -4.33 -13.71
N MET A 424 -40.68 -5.17 -13.43
CA MET A 424 -40.83 -6.38 -12.62
C MET A 424 -41.18 -6.05 -11.17
N PHE A 425 -40.60 -5.00 -10.57
CA PHE A 425 -40.97 -4.56 -9.22
C PHE A 425 -42.43 -4.08 -9.15
N LEU A 426 -42.89 -3.33 -10.16
CA LEU A 426 -44.30 -2.92 -10.29
C LEU A 426 -45.20 -4.12 -10.58
N TRP A 427 -44.80 -5.05 -11.44
CA TRP A 427 -45.60 -6.24 -11.78
C TRP A 427 -45.69 -7.21 -10.61
N GLN A 428 -44.65 -7.33 -9.78
CA GLN A 428 -44.65 -8.13 -8.57
C GLN A 428 -45.50 -7.47 -7.47
N ARG A 429 -45.51 -6.13 -7.37
CA ARG A 429 -46.42 -5.38 -6.49
C ARG A 429 -47.88 -5.42 -6.95
N ILE A 430 -48.12 -5.35 -8.26
CA ILE A 430 -49.47 -5.44 -8.86
C ILE A 430 -49.99 -6.89 -8.82
N GLY A 431 -49.13 -7.89 -9.04
CA GLY A 431 -49.45 -9.32 -8.93
C GLY A 431 -49.77 -9.75 -7.49
N PHE A 432 -49.06 -9.20 -6.49
CA PHE A 432 -49.43 -9.41 -5.08
C PHE A 432 -50.76 -8.73 -4.72
N HIS A 433 -51.06 -7.57 -5.32
CA HIS A 433 -52.33 -6.86 -5.08
C HIS A 433 -53.53 -7.53 -5.75
N PHE A 434 -53.33 -8.27 -6.86
CA PHE A 434 -54.38 -9.05 -7.50
C PHE A 434 -54.63 -10.43 -6.84
N SER A 435 -53.61 -11.05 -6.24
CA SER A 435 -53.78 -12.32 -5.51
C SER A 435 -54.50 -12.14 -4.16
N ASN A 436 -54.27 -11.02 -3.46
CA ASN A 436 -54.89 -10.75 -2.16
C ASN A 436 -56.32 -10.17 -2.23
N ASN A 437 -56.72 -9.60 -3.37
CA ASN A 437 -58.09 -9.09 -3.56
C ASN A 437 -59.11 -10.16 -4.02
N ASN A 438 -58.66 -11.36 -4.41
CA ASN A 438 -59.55 -12.47 -4.80
C ASN A 438 -59.91 -13.45 -3.67
N LYS A 439 -59.59 -13.12 -2.40
CA LYS A 439 -60.05 -13.89 -1.21
C LYS A 439 -61.03 -13.15 -0.30
N LYS A 440 -61.54 -11.99 -0.72
CA LYS A 440 -62.61 -11.27 -0.02
C LYS A 440 -63.65 -10.70 -0.98
N SER A 441 -64.29 -11.56 -1.78
CA SER A 441 -65.64 -11.31 -2.29
C SER A 441 -66.20 -12.57 -2.97
N ARG A 442 -66.99 -13.32 -2.19
CA ARG A 442 -67.93 -14.41 -2.56
C ARG A 442 -67.36 -15.69 -3.13
#